data_AF-A0AAD6KJX4-F1
#
_entry.id   AF-A0AAD6KJX4-F1
#
_cell.length_a   1.000
_cell.length_b   1.000
_cell.length_c   1.000
_cell.angle_alpha   90.00
_cell.angle_beta   90.00
_cell.angle_gamma   90.00
#
_symmetry.space_group_name_H-M   'P 1'
#
loop_
_entity.id
_entity.type
_entity.pdbx_description
1 polymer ?
#
loop_
_entity_poly.entity_id
_entity_poly.type
_entity_poly.pdbx_seq_one_letter_code
_entity_poly.pdbx_strand_id
1 'polypeptide(L)'
;MFILLLAMERVLLLFAQQENLHAVAKDLLKYHSQTLGLVIGGAARRGEAERLVKGVNLLVATPGRLLDHLQNTKGFIYKNLKCLVIDEADRILEANFEEEMKQIIKLLPKARQTALFSATQTKKVEDLARLSFQTTPVYIDVDDGRTKVTNDGLEQGYCVVPSAKRFVLLYSFLKRNLSKKVMVFFSSCNSVKFHADLLRYIQVECFDIHGKQKQQKRTSTFFDFCKAEKGILLCTDVAARGLDIPAVDWIVQFDPPDEPKEYIHRVGRTARGEGAKGNALLFLIPEELQFLRYLKAAKVPVKEYEFDQKKLANVQSQLEKLVANNYYL
;
A
#
# COMPACT_ATOMS: atom_id res chain seq x y z
N MET A 1 -4.12 16.24 -4.54
CA MET A 1 -5.18 16.01 -3.54
C MET A 1 -6.49 16.40 -4.20
N PHE A 2 -7.19 15.45 -4.81
CA PHE A 2 -8.49 15.73 -5.45
C PHE A 2 -9.61 15.42 -4.46
N ILE A 3 -10.28 16.48 -4.02
CA ILE A 3 -11.50 16.46 -3.22
C ILE A 3 -12.66 16.26 -4.19
N LEU A 4 -13.44 15.19 -4.03
CA LEU A 4 -14.73 15.05 -4.70
C LEU A 4 -15.85 15.35 -3.69
N LEU A 5 -16.63 16.39 -3.97
CA LEU A 5 -17.63 17.00 -3.09
C LEU A 5 -19.04 16.90 -3.73
N LEU A 6 -20.02 16.41 -2.95
CA LEU A 6 -21.50 16.62 -2.99
C LEU A 6 -22.34 16.08 -4.19
N ALA A 7 -23.62 15.65 -4.12
CA ALA A 7 -24.63 15.43 -3.06
C ALA A 7 -25.83 14.57 -3.58
N MET A 8 -26.65 14.09 -2.62
CA MET A 8 -28.07 13.64 -2.64
C MET A 8 -28.49 12.37 -3.42
N GLU A 9 -28.96 11.37 -2.67
CA GLU A 9 -29.68 10.12 -3.08
C GLU A 9 -28.91 9.03 -3.86
N ARG A 10 -27.61 9.19 -4.10
CA ARG A 10 -26.93 8.49 -5.20
C ARG A 10 -25.89 7.49 -4.71
N VAL A 11 -25.74 6.37 -5.43
CA VAL A 11 -24.67 5.38 -5.23
C VAL A 11 -23.40 5.88 -5.94
N LEU A 12 -22.29 5.99 -5.21
CA LEU A 12 -20.92 6.18 -5.70
C LEU A 12 -20.15 4.88 -5.42
N LEU A 13 -19.68 4.21 -6.47
CA LEU A 13 -18.83 3.01 -6.34
C LEU A 13 -17.37 3.42 -6.50
N LEU A 14 -16.59 3.22 -5.44
CA LEU A 14 -15.14 3.39 -5.44
C LEU A 14 -14.48 2.01 -5.36
N PHE A 15 -13.75 1.65 -6.41
CA PHE A 15 -12.84 0.50 -6.35
C PHE A 15 -11.54 0.92 -5.71
N ALA A 16 -11.24 0.33 -4.57
CA ALA A 16 -9.91 0.38 -4.00
C ALA A 16 -9.66 -0.91 -3.24
N GLN A 17 -8.43 -1.40 -3.23
CA GLN A 17 -7.98 -2.48 -2.35
C GLN A 17 -8.02 -2.10 -0.85
N GLN A 18 -8.68 -1.00 -0.45
CA GLN A 18 -8.28 -0.21 0.72
C GLN A 18 -9.38 0.02 1.75
N GLU A 19 -8.98 -0.03 3.03
CA GLU A 19 -9.74 0.50 4.17
C GLU A 19 -9.53 2.02 4.37
N ASN A 20 -8.43 2.58 3.84
CA ASN A 20 -8.12 4.00 4.04
C ASN A 20 -9.09 4.91 3.26
N LEU A 21 -9.47 4.52 2.04
CA LEU A 21 -10.49 5.25 1.28
C LEU A 21 -11.82 5.35 2.04
N HIS A 22 -12.18 4.31 2.81
CA HIS A 22 -13.35 4.36 3.68
C HIS A 22 -13.15 5.26 4.91
N ALA A 23 -11.95 5.31 5.50
CA ALA A 23 -11.65 6.25 6.58
C ALA A 23 -11.73 7.71 6.09
N VAL A 24 -11.09 8.02 4.97
CA VAL A 24 -11.16 9.33 4.31
C VAL A 24 -12.60 9.68 3.92
N ALA A 25 -13.33 8.75 3.32
CA ALA A 25 -14.74 8.96 2.99
C ALA A 25 -15.60 9.20 4.24
N LYS A 26 -15.31 8.52 5.36
CA LYS A 26 -16.01 8.74 6.63
C LYS A 26 -15.78 10.14 7.16
N ASP A 27 -14.55 10.65 7.07
CA ASP A 27 -14.22 12.01 7.51
C ASP A 27 -14.86 13.06 6.59
N LEU A 28 -14.86 12.83 5.27
CA LEU A 28 -15.55 13.69 4.30
C LEU A 28 -17.06 13.72 4.54
N LEU A 29 -17.66 12.58 4.86
CA LEU A 29 -19.11 12.47 5.11
C LEU A 29 -19.52 12.89 6.54
N LYS A 30 -18.59 13.33 7.40
CA LYS A 30 -18.87 13.70 8.79
C LYS A 30 -20.00 14.73 8.94
N TYR A 31 -20.14 15.64 7.99
CA TYR A 31 -21.15 16.71 7.97
C TYR A 31 -22.28 16.47 6.96
N HIS A 32 -22.41 15.24 6.47
CA HIS A 32 -23.28 14.84 5.39
C HIS A 32 -24.25 13.74 5.84
N SER A 33 -25.46 13.71 5.31
CA SER A 33 -26.49 12.70 5.66
C SER A 33 -26.32 11.38 4.90
N GLN A 34 -25.39 11.33 3.95
CA GLN A 34 -25.15 10.17 3.09
C GLN A 34 -24.54 9.00 3.88
N THR A 35 -25.00 7.79 3.56
CA THR A 35 -24.52 6.57 4.17
C THR A 35 -23.27 6.03 3.48
N LEU A 36 -22.35 5.48 4.28
CA LEU A 36 -21.10 4.87 3.83
C LEU A 36 -21.13 3.35 4.02
N GLY A 37 -20.80 2.62 2.97
CA GLY A 37 -20.62 1.17 2.94
C GLY A 37 -19.18 0.79 2.65
N LEU A 38 -18.74 -0.30 3.27
CA LEU A 38 -17.47 -0.96 3.00
C LEU A 38 -17.74 -2.42 2.66
N VAL A 39 -17.23 -2.89 1.53
CA VAL A 39 -17.42 -4.26 1.03
C VAL A 39 -16.07 -4.81 0.60
N ILE A 40 -15.44 -5.60 1.46
CA ILE A 40 -14.08 -6.09 1.24
C ILE A 40 -13.95 -7.57 1.59
N GLY A 41 -12.98 -8.24 0.96
CA GLY A 41 -12.67 -9.64 1.26
C GLY A 41 -12.25 -9.83 2.72
N GLY A 42 -12.66 -10.93 3.35
CA GLY A 42 -12.31 -11.27 4.74
C GLY A 42 -13.23 -10.70 5.82
N ALA A 43 -14.17 -9.82 5.47
CA ALA A 43 -15.22 -9.35 6.38
C ALA A 43 -16.46 -10.27 6.39
N ALA A 44 -17.33 -10.13 7.40
CA ALA A 44 -18.54 -10.93 7.53
C ALA A 44 -19.62 -10.52 6.51
N ARG A 45 -19.89 -11.42 5.54
CA ARG A 45 -20.77 -11.16 4.39
C ARG A 45 -22.20 -10.80 4.76
N ARG A 46 -22.74 -11.42 5.82
CA ARG A 46 -24.13 -11.22 6.24
C ARG A 46 -24.38 -9.76 6.63
N GLY A 47 -23.49 -9.16 7.42
CA GLY A 47 -23.62 -7.76 7.83
C GLY A 47 -23.49 -6.78 6.66
N GLU A 48 -22.63 -7.10 5.68
CA GLU A 48 -22.52 -6.31 4.44
C GLU A 48 -23.82 -6.37 3.63
N ALA A 49 -24.37 -7.58 3.41
CA ALA A 49 -25.61 -7.77 2.67
C ALA A 49 -26.79 -7.01 3.31
N GLU A 50 -26.96 -7.10 4.62
CA GLU A 50 -28.01 -6.38 5.35
C GLU A 50 -27.88 -4.85 5.19
N ARG A 51 -26.65 -4.32 5.21
CA ARG A 51 -26.39 -2.88 4.98
C ARG A 51 -26.66 -2.47 3.53
N LEU A 52 -26.27 -3.29 2.56
CA LEU A 52 -26.50 -3.02 1.14
C LEU A 52 -27.99 -3.02 0.79
N VAL A 53 -28.78 -3.92 1.38
CA VAL A 53 -30.24 -3.99 1.19
C VAL A 53 -30.95 -2.78 1.79
N LYS A 54 -30.48 -2.25 2.94
CA LYS A 54 -30.98 -0.99 3.50
C LYS A 54 -30.69 0.23 2.61
N GLY A 55 -29.75 0.10 1.68
CA GLY A 55 -29.31 1.17 0.80
C GLY A 55 -28.06 1.88 1.31
N VAL A 56 -27.14 2.14 0.39
CA VAL A 56 -25.87 2.84 0.65
C VAL A 56 -25.67 3.93 -0.40
N ASN A 57 -25.25 5.13 0.01
CA ASN A 57 -24.95 6.22 -0.91
C ASN A 57 -23.50 6.17 -1.41
N LEU A 58 -22.53 5.90 -0.54
CA LEU A 58 -21.13 5.75 -0.94
C LEU A 58 -20.65 4.35 -0.60
N LEU A 59 -20.20 3.60 -1.60
CA LEU A 59 -19.73 2.24 -1.44
C LEU A 59 -18.26 2.14 -1.85
N VAL A 60 -17.40 1.81 -0.89
CA VAL A 60 -16.01 1.43 -1.13
C VAL A 60 -15.95 -0.09 -1.19
N ALA A 61 -15.42 -0.65 -2.28
CA ALA A 61 -15.38 -2.09 -2.43
C ALA A 61 -14.16 -2.65 -3.16
N THR A 62 -13.80 -3.91 -2.84
CA THR A 62 -12.88 -4.70 -3.66
C THR A 62 -13.64 -5.45 -4.77
N PRO A 63 -13.06 -5.61 -5.98
CA PRO A 63 -13.78 -6.16 -7.13
C PRO A 63 -14.45 -7.51 -6.88
N GLY A 64 -13.69 -8.51 -6.40
CA GLY A 64 -14.25 -9.85 -6.17
C GLY A 64 -15.42 -9.87 -5.17
N ARG A 65 -15.33 -9.11 -4.08
CA ARG A 65 -16.40 -9.05 -3.08
C ARG A 65 -17.61 -8.26 -3.59
N LEU A 66 -17.39 -7.19 -4.34
CA LEU A 66 -18.47 -6.44 -4.97
C LEU A 66 -19.23 -7.30 -5.98
N LEU A 67 -18.51 -8.05 -6.83
CA LEU A 67 -19.14 -8.92 -7.82
C LEU A 67 -20.05 -9.97 -7.17
N ASP A 68 -19.58 -10.61 -6.09
CA ASP A 68 -20.41 -11.52 -5.29
C ASP A 68 -21.70 -10.82 -4.80
N HIS A 69 -21.60 -9.60 -4.26
CA HIS A 69 -22.79 -8.88 -3.82
C HIS A 69 -23.73 -8.49 -4.98
N LEU A 70 -23.19 -8.06 -6.12
CA LEU A 70 -23.99 -7.72 -7.31
C LEU A 70 -24.77 -8.92 -7.87
N GLN A 71 -24.18 -10.12 -7.80
CA GLN A 71 -24.79 -11.35 -8.32
C GLN A 71 -25.73 -12.03 -7.31
N ASN A 72 -25.35 -12.05 -6.02
CA ASN A 72 -25.95 -12.95 -5.04
C ASN A 72 -26.71 -12.24 -3.91
N THR A 73 -26.66 -10.90 -3.80
CA THR A 73 -27.40 -10.17 -2.76
C THR A 73 -28.75 -9.69 -3.27
N LYS A 74 -29.81 -10.43 -2.93
CA LYS A 74 -31.19 -10.04 -3.24
C LYS A 74 -31.52 -8.71 -2.56
N GLY A 75 -32.06 -7.76 -3.33
CA GLY A 75 -32.44 -6.44 -2.83
C GLY A 75 -31.31 -5.39 -2.85
N PHE A 76 -30.11 -5.72 -3.34
CA PHE A 76 -29.08 -4.71 -3.56
C PHE A 76 -29.41 -3.85 -4.78
N ILE A 77 -29.72 -2.57 -4.56
CA ILE A 77 -30.12 -1.62 -5.61
C ILE A 77 -28.89 -0.86 -6.12
N TYR A 78 -28.39 -1.24 -7.29
CA TYR A 78 -27.25 -0.58 -7.97
C TYR A 78 -27.63 0.10 -9.31
N LYS A 79 -28.90 0.01 -9.72
CA LYS A 79 -29.40 0.58 -11.00
C LYS A 79 -29.36 2.11 -11.04
N ASN A 80 -29.34 2.77 -9.88
CA ASN A 80 -29.31 4.23 -9.75
C ASN A 80 -27.88 4.79 -9.58
N LEU A 81 -26.85 4.00 -9.92
CA LEU A 81 -25.46 4.45 -9.87
C LEU A 81 -25.25 5.68 -10.75
N LYS A 82 -24.63 6.72 -10.19
CA LYS A 82 -24.33 7.96 -10.92
C LYS A 82 -22.86 8.13 -11.23
N CYS A 83 -21.99 7.61 -10.37
CA CYS A 83 -20.56 7.75 -10.54
C CYS A 83 -19.85 6.44 -10.21
N LEU A 84 -18.92 6.07 -11.08
CA LEU A 84 -18.00 4.96 -10.91
C LEU A 84 -16.58 5.50 -10.88
N VAL A 85 -15.86 5.22 -9.80
CA VAL A 85 -14.45 5.57 -9.64
C VAL A 85 -13.64 4.29 -9.54
N ILE A 86 -12.67 4.15 -10.44
CA ILE A 86 -11.70 3.06 -10.44
C ILE A 86 -10.37 3.64 -10.00
N ASP A 87 -9.97 3.38 -8.75
CA ASP A 87 -8.70 3.88 -8.21
C ASP A 87 -7.63 2.78 -8.19
N GLU A 88 -6.36 3.18 -8.31
CA GLU A 88 -5.20 2.28 -8.48
C GLU A 88 -5.44 1.18 -9.55
N ALA A 89 -5.94 1.54 -10.73
CA ALA A 89 -6.43 0.59 -11.74
C ALA A 89 -5.39 -0.44 -12.21
N ASP A 90 -4.12 -0.04 -12.32
CA ASP A 90 -3.00 -0.93 -12.62
C ASP A 90 -2.86 -2.03 -11.58
N ARG A 91 -3.07 -1.71 -10.29
CA ARG A 91 -3.00 -2.69 -9.21
C ARG A 91 -4.18 -3.63 -9.18
N ILE A 92 -5.37 -3.15 -9.53
CA ILE A 92 -6.55 -4.00 -9.69
C ILE A 92 -6.26 -5.10 -10.73
N LEU A 93 -5.60 -4.74 -11.82
CA LEU A 93 -5.25 -5.65 -12.91
C LEU A 93 -4.08 -6.57 -12.56
N GLU A 94 -3.06 -6.09 -11.84
CA GLU A 94 -1.96 -6.92 -11.31
C GLU A 94 -2.45 -8.00 -10.34
N ALA A 95 -3.48 -7.69 -9.54
CA ALA A 95 -4.11 -8.64 -8.64
C ALA A 95 -5.04 -9.64 -9.34
N ASN A 96 -5.01 -9.71 -10.68
CA ASN A 96 -5.81 -10.58 -11.54
C ASN A 96 -7.33 -10.38 -11.43
N PHE A 97 -7.81 -9.18 -11.03
CA PHE A 97 -9.25 -8.88 -10.99
C PHE A 97 -9.83 -8.40 -12.33
N GLU A 98 -9.14 -8.66 -13.45
CA GLU A 98 -9.53 -8.17 -14.76
C GLU A 98 -10.90 -8.70 -15.19
N GLU A 99 -11.16 -9.98 -14.99
CA GLU A 99 -12.42 -10.62 -15.36
C GLU A 99 -13.57 -10.19 -14.45
N GLU A 100 -13.31 -10.01 -13.16
CA GLU A 100 -14.28 -9.47 -12.23
C GLU A 100 -14.66 -8.04 -12.60
N MET A 101 -13.69 -7.19 -12.93
CA MET A 101 -13.95 -5.82 -13.37
C MET A 101 -14.80 -5.78 -14.65
N LYS A 102 -14.49 -6.63 -15.65
CA LYS A 102 -15.29 -6.76 -16.87
C LYS A 102 -16.75 -7.10 -16.55
N GLN A 103 -16.97 -8.07 -15.65
CA GLN A 103 -18.32 -8.46 -15.23
C GLN A 103 -19.04 -7.36 -14.47
N ILE A 104 -18.37 -6.67 -13.56
CA ILE A 104 -18.97 -5.57 -12.78
C ILE A 104 -19.38 -4.44 -13.73
N ILE A 105 -18.48 -4.00 -14.61
CA ILE A 105 -18.75 -2.93 -15.59
C ILE A 105 -19.96 -3.27 -16.46
N LYS A 106 -20.11 -4.55 -16.83
CA LYS A 106 -21.25 -5.06 -17.61
C LYS A 106 -22.57 -5.04 -16.83
N LEU A 107 -22.55 -5.30 -15.52
CA LEU A 107 -23.74 -5.27 -14.65
C LEU A 107 -24.18 -3.85 -14.30
N LEU A 108 -23.23 -2.93 -14.14
CA LEU A 108 -23.51 -1.55 -13.73
C LEU A 108 -24.19 -0.72 -14.83
N PRO A 109 -25.08 0.22 -14.45
CA PRO A 109 -25.83 1.02 -15.42
C PRO A 109 -24.91 1.90 -16.26
N LYS A 110 -25.15 1.93 -17.56
CA LYS A 110 -24.35 2.63 -18.57
C LYS A 110 -24.32 4.15 -18.36
N ALA A 111 -25.47 4.76 -18.11
CA ALA A 111 -25.59 6.20 -17.88
C ALA A 111 -25.04 6.61 -16.51
N ARG A 112 -23.72 6.83 -16.45
CA ARG A 112 -22.96 7.24 -15.26
C ARG A 112 -21.73 8.06 -15.65
N GLN A 113 -21.24 8.87 -14.73
CA GLN A 113 -19.89 9.43 -14.78
C GLN A 113 -18.88 8.33 -14.42
N THR A 114 -17.78 8.23 -15.15
CA THR A 114 -16.68 7.33 -14.82
C THR A 114 -15.42 8.16 -14.60
N ALA A 115 -14.62 7.81 -13.59
CA ALA A 115 -13.26 8.31 -13.41
C ALA A 115 -12.34 7.10 -13.19
N LEU A 116 -11.17 7.10 -13.83
CA LEU A 116 -10.16 6.06 -13.68
C LEU A 116 -8.85 6.72 -13.29
N PHE A 117 -8.27 6.26 -12.18
CA PHE A 117 -7.00 6.72 -11.66
C PHE A 117 -6.02 5.55 -11.64
N SER A 118 -4.81 5.80 -12.16
CA SER A 118 -3.74 4.81 -12.15
C SER A 118 -2.40 5.52 -12.10
N ALA A 119 -1.44 4.92 -11.41
CA ALA A 119 -0.07 5.41 -11.36
C ALA A 119 0.72 5.05 -12.62
N THR A 120 0.26 4.08 -13.41
CA THR A 120 0.97 3.63 -14.61
C THR A 120 0.02 3.43 -15.78
N GLN A 121 0.52 3.73 -16.98
CA GLN A 121 -0.21 3.46 -18.21
C GLN A 121 0.30 2.15 -18.81
N THR A 122 -0.50 1.10 -18.69
CA THR A 122 -0.25 -0.18 -19.37
C THR A 122 -1.37 -0.44 -20.37
N LYS A 123 -1.12 -1.29 -21.38
CA LYS A 123 -2.16 -1.70 -22.33
C LYS A 123 -3.42 -2.23 -21.64
N LYS A 124 -3.25 -3.00 -20.55
CA LYS A 124 -4.36 -3.51 -19.76
C LYS A 124 -5.20 -2.39 -19.12
N VAL A 125 -4.54 -1.33 -18.61
CA VAL A 125 -5.24 -0.15 -18.06
C VAL A 125 -5.99 0.60 -19.16
N GLU A 126 -5.40 0.74 -20.35
CA GLU A 126 -6.07 1.34 -21.51
C GLU A 126 -7.29 0.53 -21.96
N ASP A 127 -7.16 -0.80 -22.00
CA ASP A 127 -8.27 -1.69 -22.34
C ASP A 127 -9.39 -1.62 -21.30
N LEU A 128 -9.04 -1.58 -20.01
CA LEU A 128 -10.01 -1.36 -18.93
C LEU A 128 -10.69 0.01 -19.06
N ALA A 129 -9.95 1.06 -19.42
CA ALA A 129 -10.51 2.38 -19.66
C ALA A 129 -11.54 2.32 -20.82
N ARG A 130 -11.16 1.74 -21.96
CA ARG A 130 -12.05 1.58 -23.13
C ARG A 130 -13.35 0.84 -22.78
N LEU A 131 -13.28 -0.13 -21.88
CA LEU A 131 -14.47 -0.85 -21.40
C LEU A 131 -15.31 -0.05 -20.39
N SER A 132 -14.67 0.78 -19.57
CA SER A 132 -15.30 1.50 -18.45
C SER A 132 -16.00 2.79 -18.86
N PHE A 133 -15.48 3.47 -19.88
CA PHE A 133 -15.99 4.75 -20.37
C PHE A 133 -17.01 4.57 -21.50
N GLN A 134 -18.07 5.38 -21.47
CA GLN A 134 -19.11 5.40 -22.52
C GLN A 134 -18.71 6.25 -23.73
N THR A 135 -17.93 7.28 -23.45
CA THR A 135 -17.49 8.33 -24.37
C THR A 135 -15.99 8.48 -24.25
N THR A 136 -15.36 9.17 -25.19
CA THR A 136 -13.93 9.48 -25.13
C THR A 136 -13.61 10.23 -23.83
N PRO A 137 -12.76 9.68 -22.94
CA PRO A 137 -12.38 10.36 -21.70
C PRO A 137 -11.40 11.50 -21.99
N VAL A 138 -11.40 12.50 -21.10
CA VAL A 138 -10.30 13.47 -21.04
C VAL A 138 -9.13 12.79 -20.35
N TYR A 139 -8.01 12.68 -21.06
CA TYR A 139 -6.77 12.13 -20.52
C TYR A 139 -5.93 13.25 -19.89
N ILE A 140 -5.51 13.04 -18.64
CA ILE A 140 -4.68 13.98 -17.88
C ILE A 140 -3.45 13.21 -17.42
N ASP A 141 -2.27 13.61 -17.90
CA ASP A 141 -0.99 13.07 -17.49
C ASP A 141 -0.13 14.18 -16.86
N VAL A 142 0.64 13.82 -15.84
CA VAL A 142 1.52 14.72 -15.09
C VAL A 142 2.98 14.54 -15.53
N ASP A 143 3.26 13.59 -16.44
CA ASP A 143 4.62 13.16 -16.80
C ASP A 143 5.20 13.77 -18.09
N ASP A 144 4.51 14.70 -18.74
CA ASP A 144 5.03 15.44 -19.90
C ASP A 144 6.23 16.33 -19.50
N GLY A 145 7.43 15.73 -19.42
CA GLY A 145 8.72 16.43 -19.29
C GLY A 145 9.57 16.11 -18.06
N ARG A 146 9.21 15.16 -17.18
CA ARG A 146 10.03 14.86 -15.98
C ARG A 146 11.27 14.02 -16.31
N THR A 147 12.42 14.47 -15.83
CA THR A 147 13.71 13.74 -15.95
C THR A 147 13.91 12.69 -14.85
N LYS A 148 13.16 12.78 -13.76
CA LYS A 148 13.19 11.86 -12.61
C LYS A 148 11.77 11.42 -12.25
N VAL A 149 11.62 10.14 -11.91
CA VAL A 149 10.33 9.55 -11.50
C VAL A 149 10.02 9.80 -10.01
N THR A 150 11.02 10.19 -9.22
CA THR A 150 10.92 10.37 -7.77
C THR A 150 10.92 11.84 -7.36
N ASN A 151 10.20 12.19 -6.28
CA ASN A 151 10.10 13.56 -5.76
C ASN A 151 11.47 14.16 -5.40
N ASP A 152 11.68 15.46 -5.64
CA ASP A 152 12.97 16.13 -5.37
C ASP A 152 13.37 16.17 -3.88
N GLY A 153 12.40 16.10 -2.96
CA GLY A 153 12.64 16.07 -1.51
C GLY A 153 13.04 14.69 -0.96
N LEU A 154 13.13 13.67 -1.82
CA LEU A 154 13.43 12.29 -1.44
C LEU A 154 14.92 11.97 -1.65
N GLU A 155 15.63 11.72 -0.55
CA GLU A 155 17.00 11.22 -0.59
C GLU A 155 17.02 9.69 -0.63
N GLN A 156 17.57 9.13 -1.70
CA GLN A 156 17.58 7.69 -1.94
C GLN A 156 19.00 7.16 -2.01
N GLY A 157 19.26 6.07 -1.28
CA GLY A 157 20.49 5.35 -1.47
C GLY A 157 20.38 3.86 -1.17
N TYR A 158 21.49 3.19 -1.39
CA TYR A 158 21.64 1.76 -1.19
C TYR A 158 22.91 1.46 -0.40
N CYS A 159 22.95 0.29 0.22
CA CYS A 159 24.18 -0.26 0.81
C CYS A 159 24.31 -1.74 0.45
N VAL A 160 25.55 -2.16 0.14
CA VAL A 160 25.87 -3.54 -0.20
C VAL A 160 26.28 -4.30 1.04
N VAL A 161 25.44 -5.20 1.54
CA VAL A 161 25.59 -5.82 2.85
C VAL A 161 25.61 -7.33 2.70
N PRO A 162 26.66 -8.03 3.16
CA PRO A 162 26.68 -9.49 3.19
C PRO A 162 25.48 -10.03 3.98
N SER A 163 24.88 -11.13 3.52
CA SER A 163 23.67 -11.71 4.11
C SER A 163 23.74 -11.83 5.65
N ALA A 164 24.86 -12.35 6.18
CA ALA A 164 25.08 -12.52 7.62
C ALA A 164 25.04 -11.22 8.45
N LYS A 165 25.29 -10.05 7.84
CA LYS A 165 25.34 -8.75 8.53
C LYS A 165 24.06 -7.91 8.34
N ARG A 166 23.13 -8.34 7.48
CA ARG A 166 21.91 -7.57 7.14
C ARG A 166 21.06 -7.27 8.37
N PHE A 167 20.84 -8.26 9.23
CA PHE A 167 20.07 -8.06 10.46
C PHE A 167 20.76 -7.08 11.42
N VAL A 168 22.07 -7.24 11.64
CA VAL A 168 22.84 -6.37 12.54
C VAL A 168 22.81 -4.92 12.06
N LEU A 169 22.89 -4.70 10.75
CA LEU A 169 22.75 -3.38 10.16
C LEU A 169 21.35 -2.82 10.35
N LEU A 170 20.30 -3.61 10.05
CA LEU A 170 18.91 -3.21 10.25
C LEU A 170 18.69 -2.78 11.71
N TYR A 171 19.09 -3.62 12.67
CA TYR A 171 18.94 -3.30 14.08
C TYR A 171 19.69 -2.02 14.46
N SER A 172 20.95 -1.87 14.02
CA SER A 172 21.76 -0.69 14.32
C SER A 172 21.12 0.58 13.74
N PHE A 173 20.55 0.48 12.54
CA PHE A 173 19.81 1.54 11.89
C PHE A 173 18.54 1.91 12.67
N LEU A 174 17.72 0.92 13.03
CA LEU A 174 16.47 1.13 13.76
C LEU A 174 16.71 1.73 15.15
N LYS A 175 17.73 1.25 15.87
CA LYS A 175 18.09 1.77 17.20
C LYS A 175 18.49 3.24 17.17
N ARG A 176 19.15 3.70 16.11
CA ARG A 176 19.51 5.11 15.91
C ARG A 176 18.33 5.99 15.52
N ASN A 177 17.25 5.39 15.02
CA ASN A 177 16.07 6.09 14.48
C ASN A 177 14.79 5.79 15.27
N LEU A 178 14.88 5.41 16.56
CA LEU A 178 13.71 5.11 17.40
C LEU A 178 12.78 6.32 17.63
N SER A 179 13.29 7.54 17.45
CA SER A 179 12.50 8.78 17.53
C SER A 179 11.76 9.11 16.23
N LYS A 180 11.94 8.32 15.16
CA LYS A 180 11.39 8.55 13.83
C LYS A 180 10.30 7.56 13.49
N LYS A 181 9.54 7.86 12.44
CA LYS A 181 8.59 6.94 11.83
C LYS A 181 9.28 6.22 10.67
N VAL A 182 9.47 4.92 10.83
CA VAL A 182 10.27 4.08 9.91
C VAL A 182 9.40 2.96 9.39
N MET A 183 9.47 2.71 8.08
CA MET A 183 8.87 1.55 7.45
C MET A 183 9.94 0.63 6.91
N VAL A 184 9.82 -0.67 7.15
CA VAL A 184 10.76 -1.68 6.68
C VAL A 184 10.01 -2.69 5.81
N PHE A 185 10.45 -2.83 4.56
CA PHE A 185 9.88 -3.75 3.59
C PHE A 185 10.68 -5.05 3.53
N PHE A 186 9.95 -6.17 3.56
CA PHE A 186 10.46 -7.53 3.39
C PHE A 186 9.73 -8.24 2.27
N SER A 187 10.42 -9.19 1.62
CA SER A 187 9.89 -10.00 0.52
C SER A 187 8.80 -10.98 0.95
N SER A 188 8.86 -11.50 2.19
CA SER A 188 7.96 -12.58 2.63
C SER A 188 7.29 -12.35 3.98
N CYS A 189 6.07 -12.90 4.12
CA CYS A 189 5.31 -12.83 5.37
C CYS A 189 6.04 -13.51 6.55
N ASN A 190 6.78 -14.59 6.27
CA ASN A 190 7.55 -15.29 7.28
C ASN A 190 8.73 -14.42 7.76
N SER A 191 9.38 -13.71 6.84
CA SER A 191 10.46 -12.77 7.18
C SER A 191 9.95 -11.64 8.06
N VAL A 192 8.80 -11.02 7.73
CA VAL A 192 8.17 -10.00 8.58
C VAL A 192 7.92 -10.54 10.00
N LYS A 193 7.32 -11.73 10.11
CA LYS A 193 7.02 -12.34 11.41
C LYS A 193 8.30 -12.61 12.21
N PHE A 194 9.28 -13.28 11.60
CA PHE A 194 10.55 -13.60 12.25
C PHE A 194 11.26 -12.35 12.76
N HIS A 195 11.39 -11.32 11.92
CA HIS A 195 12.06 -10.08 12.30
C HIS A 195 11.27 -9.29 13.35
N ALA A 196 9.94 -9.29 13.30
CA ALA A 196 9.12 -8.64 14.31
C ALA A 196 9.28 -9.29 15.68
N ASP A 197 9.23 -10.63 15.74
CA ASP A 197 9.42 -11.39 16.96
C ASP A 197 10.86 -11.17 17.50
N LEU A 198 11.87 -11.27 16.63
CA LEU A 198 13.27 -11.07 16.99
C LEU A 198 13.54 -9.66 17.54
N LEU A 199 13.03 -8.61 16.88
CA LEU A 199 13.14 -7.22 17.34
C LEU A 199 12.48 -7.02 18.71
N ARG A 200 11.29 -7.59 18.92
CA ARG A 200 10.59 -7.54 20.21
C ARG A 200 11.40 -8.22 21.33
N TYR A 201 12.02 -9.37 21.05
CA TYR A 201 12.89 -10.05 22.02
C TYR A 201 14.10 -9.21 22.45
N ILE A 202 14.65 -8.41 21.55
CA ILE A 202 15.75 -7.49 21.84
C ILE A 202 15.27 -6.08 22.21
N GLN A 203 14.02 -5.98 22.69
CA GLN A 203 13.39 -4.78 23.24
C GLN A 203 13.27 -3.61 22.26
N VAL A 204 13.07 -3.91 20.98
CA VAL A 204 12.71 -2.94 19.95
C VAL A 204 11.24 -3.13 19.59
N GLU A 205 10.41 -2.22 20.12
CA GLU A 205 8.98 -2.18 19.81
C GLU A 205 8.76 -1.89 18.32
N CYS A 206 7.97 -2.74 17.68
CA CYS A 206 7.62 -2.60 16.27
C CYS A 206 6.21 -3.12 15.98
N PHE A 207 5.58 -2.52 14.98
CA PHE A 207 4.35 -2.97 14.36
C PHE A 207 4.68 -3.92 13.21
N ASP A 208 3.85 -4.92 12.96
CA ASP A 208 4.03 -5.84 11.85
C ASP A 208 2.72 -6.07 11.08
N ILE A 209 2.76 -5.94 9.75
CA ILE A 209 1.62 -6.20 8.88
C ILE A 209 2.06 -7.16 7.75
N HIS A 210 1.40 -8.31 7.66
CA HIS A 210 1.65 -9.28 6.60
C HIS A 210 0.38 -10.06 6.22
N GLY A 211 0.35 -10.66 5.02
CA GLY A 211 -0.86 -11.27 4.44
C GLY A 211 -1.42 -12.47 5.21
N LYS A 212 -0.61 -13.16 6.02
CA LYS A 212 -1.07 -14.27 6.89
C LYS A 212 -1.81 -13.81 8.16
N GLN A 213 -1.83 -12.52 8.48
CA GLN A 213 -2.59 -12.01 9.63
C GLN A 213 -4.07 -11.88 9.29
N LYS A 214 -4.94 -12.06 10.29
CA LYS A 214 -6.36 -11.75 10.16
C LYS A 214 -6.55 -10.27 9.82
N GLN A 215 -7.52 -9.99 8.95
CA GLN A 215 -7.81 -8.62 8.48
C GLN A 215 -7.98 -7.64 9.63
N GLN A 216 -8.78 -7.97 10.66
CA GLN A 216 -8.99 -7.12 11.83
C GLN A 216 -7.69 -6.71 12.54
N LYS A 217 -6.70 -7.60 12.63
CA LYS A 217 -5.39 -7.29 13.22
C LYS A 217 -4.64 -6.31 12.33
N ARG A 218 -4.58 -6.57 11.02
CA ARG A 218 -3.93 -5.69 10.04
C ARG A 218 -4.48 -4.27 10.12
N THR A 219 -5.81 -4.14 10.16
CA THR A 219 -6.53 -2.87 10.29
C THR A 219 -6.16 -2.13 11.57
N SER A 220 -6.23 -2.79 12.73
CA SER A 220 -5.90 -2.18 14.02
C SER A 220 -4.45 -1.70 14.02
N THR A 221 -3.52 -2.59 13.70
CA THR A 221 -2.08 -2.29 13.66
C THR A 221 -1.75 -1.14 12.71
N PHE A 222 -2.42 -1.08 11.56
CA PHE A 222 -2.27 0.04 10.61
C PHE A 222 -2.73 1.36 11.22
N PHE A 223 -3.91 1.42 11.81
CA PHE A 223 -4.43 2.64 12.42
C PHE A 223 -3.60 3.07 13.63
N ASP A 224 -3.12 2.12 14.43
CA ASP A 224 -2.25 2.40 15.57
C ASP A 224 -0.92 2.99 15.11
N PHE A 225 -0.31 2.43 14.05
CA PHE A 225 0.87 3.01 13.44
C PHE A 225 0.62 4.40 12.84
N CYS A 226 -0.52 4.62 12.17
CA CYS A 226 -0.85 5.93 11.60
C CYS A 226 -0.95 7.01 12.68
N LYS A 227 -1.56 6.69 13.83
CA LYS A 227 -1.70 7.58 14.99
C LYS A 227 -0.40 7.82 15.74
N ALA A 228 0.54 6.87 15.69
CA ALA A 228 1.82 7.00 16.36
C ALA A 228 2.68 8.10 15.71
N GLU A 229 3.26 8.99 16.52
CA GLU A 229 4.19 10.03 16.06
C GLU A 229 5.53 9.43 15.61
N LYS A 230 5.96 8.35 16.28
CA LYS A 230 7.18 7.59 16.01
C LYS A 230 6.88 6.11 16.07
N GLY A 231 7.69 5.30 15.41
CA GLY A 231 7.53 3.85 15.45
C GLY A 231 8.09 3.17 14.22
N ILE A 232 8.24 1.85 14.33
CA ILE A 232 8.79 1.01 13.26
C ILE A 232 7.68 0.09 12.78
N LEU A 233 7.37 0.11 11.48
CA LEU A 233 6.44 -0.82 10.85
C LEU A 233 7.18 -1.76 9.93
N LEU A 234 7.13 -3.06 10.20
CA LEU A 234 7.60 -4.12 9.30
C LEU A 234 6.45 -4.60 8.42
N CYS A 235 6.66 -4.67 7.11
CA CYS A 235 5.60 -5.06 6.19
C CYS A 235 6.12 -5.74 4.92
N THR A 236 5.22 -6.45 4.23
CA THR A 236 5.43 -6.87 2.84
C THR A 236 4.72 -5.92 1.89
N ASP A 237 5.07 -5.96 0.60
CA ASP A 237 4.39 -5.17 -0.43
C ASP A 237 2.89 -5.41 -0.42
N VAL A 238 2.46 -6.67 -0.45
CA VAL A 238 1.03 -7.03 -0.44
C VAL A 238 0.31 -6.45 0.78
N ALA A 239 0.98 -6.39 1.93
CA ALA A 239 0.41 -5.88 3.15
C ALA A 239 0.32 -4.34 3.20
N ALA A 240 1.33 -3.66 2.65
CA ALA A 240 1.44 -2.20 2.63
C ALA A 240 0.81 -1.55 1.39
N ARG A 241 0.53 -2.34 0.34
CA ARG A 241 -0.19 -1.89 -0.86
C ARG A 241 -1.55 -1.35 -0.44
N GLY A 242 -1.83 -0.14 -0.89
CA GLY A 242 -3.08 0.56 -0.62
C GLY A 242 -3.27 1.04 0.83
N LEU A 243 -2.24 1.01 1.66
CA LEU A 243 -2.26 1.71 2.94
C LEU A 243 -1.77 3.15 2.69
N ASP A 244 -2.67 4.14 2.76
CA ASP A 244 -2.26 5.55 2.77
C ASP A 244 -1.63 5.90 4.13
N ILE A 245 -0.34 5.62 4.21
CA ILE A 245 0.46 5.83 5.41
C ILE A 245 0.89 7.31 5.41
N PRO A 246 0.68 8.04 6.53
CA PRO A 246 1.19 9.41 6.64
C PRO A 246 2.70 9.45 6.39
N ALA A 247 3.20 10.60 5.93
CA ALA A 247 4.59 10.78 5.54
C ALA A 247 5.54 10.22 6.63
N VAL A 248 6.27 9.16 6.29
CA VAL A 248 7.27 8.55 7.16
C VAL A 248 8.64 9.17 6.91
N ASP A 249 9.51 9.19 7.92
CA ASP A 249 10.86 9.75 7.77
C ASP A 249 11.77 8.86 6.91
N TRP A 250 11.60 7.53 7.05
CA TRP A 250 12.47 6.52 6.44
C TRP A 250 11.70 5.35 5.85
N ILE A 251 12.05 5.01 4.61
CA ILE A 251 11.69 3.75 3.95
C ILE A 251 12.95 2.89 3.86
N VAL A 252 13.00 1.81 4.64
CA VAL A 252 14.05 0.79 4.53
C VAL A 252 13.51 -0.36 3.72
N GLN A 253 14.23 -0.71 2.66
CA GLN A 253 13.93 -1.89 1.85
C GLN A 253 14.95 -2.94 2.25
N PHE A 254 14.55 -3.78 3.21
CA PHE A 254 15.42 -4.83 3.70
C PHE A 254 15.73 -5.80 2.57
N ASP A 255 14.69 -6.22 1.83
CA ASP A 255 14.82 -6.95 0.56
C ASP A 255 14.53 -6.03 -0.63
N PRO A 256 15.30 -6.10 -1.73
CA PRO A 256 14.91 -5.42 -2.95
C PRO A 256 13.55 -5.95 -3.45
N PRO A 257 12.71 -5.11 -4.07
CA PRO A 257 11.52 -5.59 -4.76
C PRO A 257 11.89 -6.36 -6.02
N ASP A 258 10.94 -7.12 -6.55
CA ASP A 258 11.13 -7.88 -7.80
C ASP A 258 11.21 -6.92 -9.01
N GLU A 259 10.50 -5.79 -8.95
CA GLU A 259 10.41 -4.82 -10.03
C GLU A 259 10.72 -3.37 -9.59
N PRO A 260 11.34 -2.54 -10.45
CA PRO A 260 11.57 -1.11 -10.17
C PRO A 260 10.30 -0.32 -9.87
N LYS A 261 9.16 -0.71 -10.46
CA LYS A 261 7.87 -0.08 -10.23
C LYS A 261 7.46 -0.17 -8.75
N GLU A 262 7.69 -1.32 -8.12
CA GLU A 262 7.42 -1.51 -6.70
C GLU A 262 8.37 -0.69 -5.83
N TYR A 263 9.64 -0.59 -6.21
CA TYR A 263 10.60 0.30 -5.54
C TYR A 263 10.05 1.73 -5.48
N ILE A 264 9.61 2.28 -6.61
CA ILE A 264 9.03 3.63 -6.72
C ILE A 264 7.79 3.75 -5.83
N HIS A 265 6.93 2.73 -5.81
CA HIS A 265 5.74 2.71 -4.95
C HIS A 265 6.05 2.67 -3.45
N ARG A 266 7.12 1.97 -3.04
CA ARG A 266 7.58 1.90 -1.64
C ARG A 266 8.12 3.25 -1.21
N VAL A 267 9.04 3.84 -1.97
CA VAL A 267 9.65 5.13 -1.62
C VAL A 267 8.68 6.30 -1.74
N GLY A 268 7.65 6.19 -2.60
CA GLY A 268 6.54 7.15 -2.68
C GLY A 268 5.66 7.22 -1.41
N ARG A 269 5.95 6.42 -0.37
CA ARG A 269 5.33 6.52 0.96
C ARG A 269 5.99 7.57 1.87
N THR A 270 7.15 8.09 1.47
CA THR A 270 7.84 9.22 2.13
C THR A 270 7.86 10.44 1.19
N ALA A 271 8.32 11.59 1.69
CA ALA A 271 8.41 12.86 0.94
C ALA A 271 7.11 13.21 0.19
N ARG A 272 5.95 12.97 0.82
CA ARG A 272 4.62 13.22 0.25
C ARG A 272 4.23 14.68 0.46
N GLY A 273 4.02 15.41 -0.64
CA GLY A 273 3.62 16.83 -0.62
C GLY A 273 4.78 17.78 -0.93
N GLU A 274 4.42 19.02 -1.28
CA GLU A 274 5.40 20.05 -1.63
C GLU A 274 6.24 20.44 -0.41
N GLY A 275 7.57 20.45 -0.55
CA GLY A 275 8.51 20.74 0.54
C GLY A 275 8.74 19.60 1.54
N ALA A 276 8.04 18.47 1.41
CA ALA A 276 8.24 17.32 2.29
C ALA A 276 9.59 16.63 2.03
N LYS A 277 10.30 16.28 3.10
CA LYS A 277 11.58 15.56 3.04
C LYS A 277 11.38 14.11 3.45
N GLY A 278 12.17 13.23 2.87
CA GLY A 278 12.08 11.80 3.11
C GLY A 278 13.35 11.09 2.73
N ASN A 279 13.58 9.93 3.33
CA ASN A 279 14.76 9.13 3.06
C ASN A 279 14.37 7.69 2.69
N ALA A 280 15.11 7.09 1.76
CA ALA A 280 14.98 5.70 1.40
C ALA A 280 16.34 5.00 1.39
N LEU A 281 16.40 3.82 2.01
CA LEU A 281 17.61 3.00 2.09
C LEU A 281 17.31 1.59 1.57
N LEU A 282 18.02 1.17 0.54
CA LEU A 282 17.93 -0.17 -0.05
C LEU A 282 19.10 -1.03 0.41
N PHE A 283 18.81 -2.19 0.99
CA PHE A 283 19.84 -3.19 1.27
C PHE A 283 19.95 -4.11 0.05
N LEU A 284 21.18 -4.36 -0.39
CA LEU A 284 21.49 -5.33 -1.44
C LEU A 284 22.57 -6.28 -0.93
N ILE A 285 22.43 -7.58 -1.18
CA ILE A 285 23.61 -8.46 -1.12
C ILE A 285 24.47 -8.27 -2.39
N PRO A 286 25.76 -8.63 -2.38
CA PRO A 286 26.63 -8.50 -3.56
C PRO A 286 26.04 -9.11 -4.84
N GLU A 287 25.29 -10.21 -4.70
CA GLU A 287 24.63 -10.93 -5.79
C GLU A 287 23.42 -10.18 -6.38
N GLU A 288 22.82 -9.26 -5.62
CA GLU A 288 21.65 -8.47 -6.02
C GLU A 288 22.02 -7.13 -6.68
N LEU A 289 23.31 -6.82 -6.82
CA LEU A 289 23.80 -5.56 -7.43
C LEU A 289 23.26 -5.32 -8.84
N GLN A 290 22.91 -6.38 -9.57
CA GLN A 290 22.30 -6.25 -10.90
C GLN A 290 20.97 -5.50 -10.87
N PHE A 291 20.25 -5.49 -9.73
CA PHE A 291 19.02 -4.73 -9.55
C PHE A 291 19.19 -3.23 -9.82
N LEU A 292 20.37 -2.67 -9.50
CA LEU A 292 20.69 -1.25 -9.76
C LEU A 292 20.61 -0.87 -11.24
N ARG A 293 20.86 -1.83 -12.15
CA ARG A 293 20.72 -1.59 -13.60
C ARG A 293 19.26 -1.34 -13.99
N TYR A 294 18.33 -2.07 -13.38
CA TYR A 294 16.89 -1.90 -13.62
C TYR A 294 16.39 -0.58 -13.04
N LEU A 295 16.85 -0.18 -11.84
CA LEU A 295 16.55 1.15 -11.27
C LEU A 295 17.06 2.28 -12.16
N LYS A 296 18.29 2.15 -12.69
CA LYS A 296 18.86 3.13 -13.62
C LYS A 296 18.05 3.23 -14.91
N ALA A 297 17.61 2.09 -15.47
CA ALA A 297 16.74 2.05 -16.65
C ALA A 297 15.38 2.72 -16.38
N ALA A 298 14.83 2.55 -15.17
CA ALA A 298 13.62 3.23 -14.71
C ALA A 298 13.84 4.71 -14.31
N LYS A 299 15.02 5.29 -14.59
CA LYS A 299 15.39 6.68 -14.26
C LYS A 299 15.29 7.00 -12.76
N VAL A 300 15.60 6.04 -11.91
CA VAL A 300 15.65 6.19 -10.44
C VAL A 300 17.10 6.31 -10.00
N PRO A 301 17.60 7.53 -9.71
CA PRO A 301 18.96 7.71 -9.22
C PRO A 301 19.06 7.30 -7.75
N VAL A 302 20.00 6.41 -7.42
CA VAL A 302 20.30 5.99 -6.05
C VAL A 302 21.79 6.21 -5.77
N LYS A 303 22.11 6.70 -4.57
CA LYS A 303 23.50 6.91 -4.13
C LYS A 303 23.98 5.72 -3.28
N GLU A 304 25.24 5.35 -3.43
CA GLU A 304 25.83 4.35 -2.53
C GLU A 304 26.12 4.98 -1.17
N TYR A 305 25.75 4.26 -0.11
CA TYR A 305 26.14 4.56 1.26
C TYR A 305 27.07 3.47 1.76
N GLU A 306 28.31 3.84 2.03
CA GLU A 306 29.23 2.99 2.76
C GLU A 306 28.80 2.92 4.22
N PHE A 307 28.57 1.69 4.71
CA PHE A 307 28.32 1.48 6.13
C PHE A 307 29.63 1.10 6.83
N ASP A 308 30.00 1.89 7.82
CA ASP A 308 31.17 1.61 8.66
C ASP A 308 30.86 0.45 9.61
N GLN A 309 31.50 -0.68 9.39
CA GLN A 309 31.33 -1.89 10.21
C GLN A 309 31.65 -1.64 11.69
N LYS A 310 32.51 -0.66 12.00
CA LYS A 310 32.88 -0.32 13.38
C LYS A 310 31.73 0.33 14.15
N LYS A 311 30.71 0.85 13.44
CA LYS A 311 29.51 1.47 14.03
C LYS A 311 28.35 0.50 14.21
N LEU A 312 28.53 -0.77 13.88
CA LEU A 312 27.51 -1.80 14.11
C LEU A 312 27.41 -2.12 15.60
N ALA A 313 26.18 -2.18 16.09
CA ALA A 313 25.93 -2.62 17.45
C ALA A 313 26.35 -4.08 17.61
N ASN A 314 27.06 -4.41 18.70
CA ASN A 314 27.45 -5.78 19.00
C ASN A 314 26.26 -6.56 19.58
N VAL A 315 25.36 -6.99 18.69
CA VAL A 315 24.09 -7.64 19.02
C VAL A 315 24.18 -9.15 18.82
N GLN A 316 25.21 -9.62 18.12
CA GLN A 316 25.44 -11.03 17.83
C GLN A 316 25.40 -11.89 19.10
N SER A 317 26.11 -11.47 20.16
CA SER A 317 26.12 -12.18 21.44
C SER A 317 24.77 -12.20 22.16
N GLN A 318 23.93 -11.18 21.97
CA GLN A 318 22.57 -11.16 22.51
C GLN A 318 21.66 -12.10 21.74
N LEU A 319 21.79 -12.15 20.41
CA LEU A 319 21.04 -13.06 19.54
C LEU A 319 21.39 -14.52 19.83
N GLU A 320 22.67 -14.85 19.94
CA GLU A 320 23.14 -16.20 20.26
C GLU A 320 22.61 -16.67 21.61
N LYS A 321 22.63 -15.81 22.63
CA LYS A 321 22.03 -16.10 23.95
C LYS A 321 20.51 -16.30 23.86
N LEU A 322 19.83 -15.52 23.03
CA LEU A 322 18.38 -15.63 22.83
C LEU A 322 17.99 -16.94 22.16
N VAL A 323 18.69 -17.30 21.08
CA VAL A 323 18.47 -18.56 20.36
C VAL A 323 18.79 -19.77 21.24
N ALA A 324 19.86 -19.71 22.03
CA ALA A 324 20.22 -20.77 22.96
C ALA A 324 19.13 -21.05 24.02
N ASN A 325 18.38 -20.01 24.41
CA ASN A 325 17.32 -20.13 25.42
C ASN A 325 15.94 -20.42 24.83
N ASN A 326 15.71 -20.17 23.53
CA ASN A 326 14.43 -20.33 22.85
C ASN A 326 14.59 -21.16 21.57
N TYR A 327 14.59 -22.48 21.72
CA TYR A 327 14.69 -23.47 20.63
C TYR A 327 13.53 -23.48 19.61
N TYR A 328 12.55 -22.58 19.73
CA TYR A 328 11.34 -22.51 18.91
C TYR A 328 11.34 -21.36 17.88
N LEU A 329 12.42 -20.57 17.80
CA LEU A 329 12.60 -19.49 16.81
C LEU A 329 13.17 -19.98 15.50
#